data_AF-A0A5C5VCG7-F1
#
_entry.id   AF-A0A5C5VCG7-F1
#
_cell.length_a   1.000
_cell.length_b   1.000
_cell.length_c   1.000
_cell.angle_alpha   90.00
_cell.angle_beta   90.00
_cell.angle_gamma   90.00
#
_symmetry.space_group_name_H-M   'P 1'
#
loop_
_entity.id
_entity.type
_entity.pdbx_description
1 polymer ?
#
loop_
_entity_poly.entity_id
_entity_poly.type
_entity_poly.pdbx_seq_one_letter_code
_entity_poly.pdbx_strand_id
1 'polypeptide(L)'
;MKKHGPPGRGGFSFLELMVAVVIIGIIASIVVPRVSVSADSAKGKTRDHHIAHLNHLVELHHIEHDAWPTSLDDLAPQLLPDGPPDPPQGGSYTINPASHRVEHTPGP
;
A
#
# COMPACT_ATOMS: atom_id res chain seq x y z
N MET A 1 20.04 -54.88 44.03
CA MET A 1 20.11 -53.45 43.62
C MET A 1 19.26 -53.27 42.36
N LYS A 2 18.07 -52.66 42.43
CA LYS A 2 17.17 -52.45 41.28
C LYS A 2 17.39 -51.06 40.69
N LYS A 3 18.01 -50.96 39.51
CA LYS A 3 18.19 -49.71 38.78
C LYS A 3 16.87 -49.29 38.12
N HIS A 4 16.36 -48.11 38.47
CA HIS A 4 15.22 -47.48 37.79
C HIS A 4 15.74 -46.73 36.56
N GLY A 5 15.32 -47.13 35.36
CA GLY A 5 15.60 -46.42 34.12
C GLY A 5 14.73 -45.16 33.98
N PRO A 6 15.19 -44.12 33.28
CA PRO A 6 14.45 -42.87 33.13
C PRO A 6 13.13 -43.10 32.38
N PRO A 7 12.03 -42.43 32.76
CA PRO A 7 10.76 -42.55 32.05
C PRO A 7 10.93 -42.09 30.60
N GLY A 8 10.50 -42.93 29.65
CA GLY A 8 10.58 -42.67 28.22
C GLY A 8 9.87 -41.37 27.85
N ARG A 9 10.52 -40.56 27.01
CA ARG A 9 9.97 -39.33 26.45
C ARG A 9 8.67 -39.63 25.70
N GLY A 10 7.60 -38.94 26.10
CA GLY A 10 6.25 -39.09 25.55
C GLY A 10 6.19 -38.78 24.06
N GLY A 11 5.38 -39.57 23.35
CA GLY A 11 5.19 -39.50 21.91
C GLY A 11 4.13 -38.48 21.48
N PHE A 12 4.36 -37.95 20.29
CA PHE A 12 3.46 -37.12 19.49
C PHE A 12 2.08 -37.76 19.36
N SER A 13 1.03 -37.06 19.80
CA SER A 13 -0.35 -37.53 19.71
C SER A 13 -1.04 -36.99 18.45
N PHE A 14 -1.86 -37.79 17.79
CA PHE A 14 -2.70 -37.34 16.67
C PHE A 14 -3.64 -36.21 17.10
N LEU A 15 -4.12 -36.28 18.35
CA LEU A 15 -4.97 -35.25 18.95
C LEU A 15 -4.25 -33.89 19.04
N GLU A 16 -2.96 -33.91 19.37
CA GLU A 16 -2.14 -32.70 19.51
C GLU A 16 -1.99 -31.98 18.16
N LEU A 17 -1.78 -32.74 17.09
CA LEU A 17 -1.76 -32.20 15.73
C LEU A 17 -3.13 -31.67 15.30
N MET A 18 -4.22 -32.39 15.59
CA MET A 18 -5.57 -31.94 15.24
C MET A 18 -5.91 -30.60 15.92
N VAL A 19 -5.65 -30.50 17.24
CA VAL A 19 -5.87 -29.26 17.98
C VAL A 19 -5.02 -28.13 17.42
N ALA A 20 -3.75 -28.38 17.09
CA ALA A 20 -2.87 -27.38 16.50
C ALA A 20 -3.40 -26.84 15.16
N VAL A 21 -3.82 -27.72 14.24
CA VAL A 21 -4.34 -27.31 12.93
C VAL A 21 -5.67 -26.55 13.06
N VAL A 22 -6.53 -26.93 14.00
CA VAL A 22 -7.79 -26.20 14.28
C VAL A 22 -7.51 -24.79 14.78
N ILE A 23 -6.57 -24.62 15.72
CA ILE A 23 -6.20 -23.30 16.24
C ILE A 23 -5.61 -22.43 15.12
N ILE A 24 -4.71 -22.98 14.31
CA ILE A 24 -4.11 -22.26 13.16
C ILE A 24 -5.20 -21.86 12.16
N GLY A 25 -6.17 -22.73 11.87
CA GLY A 25 -7.29 -22.43 10.97
C GLY A 25 -8.15 -21.25 11.45
N ILE A 26 -8.48 -21.22 12.75
CA ILE A 26 -9.25 -20.11 13.35
C ILE A 26 -8.46 -18.80 13.24
N ILE A 27 -7.18 -18.79 13.64
CA ILE A 27 -6.35 -17.58 13.56
C ILE A 27 -6.19 -17.12 12.10
N ALA A 28 -5.89 -18.03 11.17
CA ALA A 28 -5.70 -17.71 9.75
C ALA A 28 -6.95 -17.06 9.13
N SER A 29 -8.15 -17.54 9.51
CA SER A 29 -9.42 -16.97 9.03
C SER A 29 -9.64 -15.50 9.41
N ILE A 30 -9.07 -15.04 10.52
CA ILE A 30 -9.23 -13.67 11.03
C ILE A 30 -8.17 -12.74 10.45
N VAL A 31 -6.94 -13.23 10.27
CA VAL A 31 -5.79 -12.41 9.86
C VAL A 31 -5.88 -12.00 8.39
N VAL A 32 -6.24 -12.91 7.49
CA VAL A 32 -6.29 -12.67 6.04
C VAL A 32 -7.17 -11.45 5.66
N PRO A 33 -8.45 -11.35 6.08
CA PRO A 33 -9.30 -10.22 5.67
C PRO A 33 -8.82 -8.87 6.21
N ARG A 34 -8.15 -8.83 7.37
CA ARG A 34 -7.65 -7.58 7.96
C ARG A 34 -6.51 -6.96 7.14
N VAL A 35 -5.62 -7.78 6.60
CA VAL A 35 -4.48 -7.31 5.80
C VAL A 35 -4.96 -6.74 4.46
N SER A 36 -5.91 -7.41 3.81
CA SER A 36 -6.46 -6.95 2.52
C SER A 36 -7.14 -5.58 2.62
N VAL A 37 -8.03 -5.39 3.60
CA VAL A 37 -8.73 -4.10 3.80
C VAL A 37 -7.76 -2.98 4.17
N SER A 38 -6.74 -3.28 4.98
CA SER A 38 -5.70 -2.32 5.34
C SER A 38 -4.85 -1.92 4.13
N ALA A 39 -4.54 -2.86 3.24
CA ALA A 39 -3.76 -2.60 2.04
C ALA A 39 -4.52 -1.68 1.07
N ASP A 40 -5.80 -1.94 0.82
CA ASP A 40 -6.60 -1.10 -0.09
C ASP A 40 -6.84 0.29 0.48
N SER A 41 -7.06 0.40 1.80
CA SER A 41 -7.14 1.70 2.48
C SER A 41 -5.82 2.48 2.39
N ALA A 42 -4.69 1.79 2.50
CA ALA A 42 -3.37 2.40 2.36
C ALA A 42 -3.14 2.92 0.93
N LYS A 43 -3.50 2.14 -0.10
CA LYS A 43 -3.43 2.59 -1.49
C LYS A 43 -4.25 3.86 -1.72
N GLY A 44 -5.45 3.94 -1.14
CA GLY A 44 -6.31 5.14 -1.20
C GLY A 44 -5.61 6.37 -0.63
N LYS A 45 -5.07 6.25 0.59
CA LYS A 45 -4.32 7.33 1.24
C LYS A 45 -3.07 7.74 0.45
N THR A 46 -2.32 6.79 -0.10
CA THR A 46 -1.16 7.08 -0.94
C THR A 46 -1.55 7.86 -2.19
N ARG A 47 -2.66 7.50 -2.84
CA ARG A 47 -3.18 8.27 -3.98
C ARG A 47 -3.51 9.71 -3.58
N ASP A 48 -4.20 9.90 -2.47
CA ASP A 48 -4.59 11.24 -2.00
C ASP A 48 -3.34 12.08 -1.64
N HIS A 49 -2.33 11.44 -1.05
CA HIS A 49 -1.02 12.05 -0.80
C HIS A 49 -0.30 12.44 -2.10
N HIS A 50 -0.30 11.58 -3.13
CA HIS A 50 0.28 11.92 -4.44
C HIS A 50 -0.43 13.11 -5.06
N ILE A 51 -1.76 13.14 -5.06
CA ILE A 51 -2.55 14.25 -5.59
C ILE A 51 -2.23 15.54 -4.83
N ALA A 52 -2.17 15.50 -3.50
CA ALA A 52 -1.83 16.68 -2.70
C ALA A 52 -0.42 17.20 -3.00
N HIS A 53 0.56 16.29 -3.13
CA HIS A 53 1.93 16.64 -3.48
C HIS A 53 2.00 17.25 -4.88
N LEU A 54 1.42 16.61 -5.89
CA LEU A 54 1.44 17.12 -7.27
C LEU A 54 0.72 18.47 -7.38
N ASN A 55 -0.39 18.67 -6.67
CA ASN A 55 -1.06 19.99 -6.59
C ASN A 55 -0.15 21.07 -6.01
N HIS A 56 0.67 20.74 -5.00
CA HIS A 56 1.63 21.68 -4.43
C HIS A 56 2.71 22.06 -5.44
N LEU A 57 3.22 21.09 -6.22
CA LEU A 57 4.21 21.34 -7.26
C LEU A 57 3.64 22.20 -8.40
N VAL A 58 2.39 21.96 -8.79
CA VAL A 58 1.67 22.77 -9.79
C VAL A 58 1.53 24.23 -9.32
N GLU A 59 1.19 24.43 -8.05
CA GLU A 59 1.08 25.77 -7.47
C GLU A 59 2.44 26.45 -7.35
N LEU A 60 3.49 25.71 -6.96
CA LEU A 60 4.85 26.22 -6.92
C LEU A 60 5.35 26.63 -8.32
N HIS A 61 5.09 25.82 -9.34
CA HIS A 61 5.41 26.18 -10.73
C HIS A 61 4.71 27.47 -11.15
N HIS A 62 3.44 27.64 -10.80
CA HIS A 62 2.70 28.87 -11.08
C HIS A 62 3.32 30.09 -10.39
N ILE A 63 3.79 29.94 -9.14
CA ILE A 63 4.47 31.02 -8.41
C ILE A 63 5.81 31.39 -9.08
N GLU A 64 6.56 30.42 -9.58
CA GLU A 64 7.89 30.63 -10.15
C GLU A 64 7.85 31.18 -11.59
N HIS A 65 6.89 30.73 -12.39
CA HIS A 65 6.84 31.00 -13.84
C HIS A 65 5.64 31.87 -14.25
N ASP A 66 4.80 32.29 -13.30
CA ASP A 66 3.55 33.04 -13.52
C ASP A 66 2.57 32.35 -14.49
N ALA A 67 2.72 31.02 -14.66
CA ALA A 67 1.98 30.22 -15.63
C ALA A 67 1.60 28.86 -15.06
N TRP A 68 0.36 28.42 -15.32
CA TRP A 68 -0.11 27.09 -14.93
C TRP A 68 0.45 26.02 -15.88
N PRO A 69 1.01 24.93 -15.35
CA PRO A 69 1.46 23.81 -16.19
C PRO A 69 0.27 23.10 -16.84
N THR A 70 0.42 22.69 -18.10
CA THR A 70 -0.61 21.98 -18.86
C THR A 70 -0.52 20.46 -18.70
N SER A 71 0.66 19.95 -18.42
CA SER A 71 0.94 18.55 -18.15
C SER A 71 1.84 18.39 -16.93
N LEU A 72 1.84 17.20 -16.32
CA LEU A 72 2.78 16.90 -15.24
C LEU A 72 4.23 16.81 -15.72
N ASP A 73 4.44 16.58 -17.02
CA ASP A 73 5.77 16.55 -17.64
C ASP A 73 6.34 17.96 -17.84
N ASP A 74 5.47 18.99 -17.87
CA ASP A 74 5.88 20.40 -17.92
C ASP A 74 6.41 20.89 -16.57
N LEU A 75 6.20 20.14 -15.48
CA LEU A 75 6.81 20.44 -14.20
C LEU A 75 8.32 20.26 -14.35
N ALA A 76 9.07 21.31 -14.02
CA ALA A 76 10.52 21.30 -14.17
C ALA A 76 11.13 20.06 -13.47
N PRO A 77 12.21 19.46 -14.01
CA PRO A 77 12.88 18.30 -13.41
C PRO A 77 13.44 18.58 -12.00
N GLN A 78 13.47 19.85 -11.58
CA GLN A 78 13.79 20.28 -10.22
C GLN A 78 12.65 19.98 -9.23
N LEU A 79 11.40 20.04 -9.70
CA LEU A 79 10.18 19.76 -8.93
C LEU A 79 9.82 18.28 -8.97
N LEU A 80 10.12 17.60 -10.09
CA LEU A 80 9.86 16.19 -10.32
C LEU A 80 11.10 15.48 -10.92
N PRO A 81 12.13 15.21 -10.10
CA PRO A 81 13.37 14.59 -10.58
C PRO A 81 13.19 13.15 -11.07
N ASP A 82 12.28 12.40 -10.45
CA ASP A 82 11.97 11.01 -10.79
C ASP A 82 10.75 10.87 -11.72
N GLY A 83 10.17 11.99 -12.17
CA GLY A 83 8.92 12.02 -12.91
C GLY A 83 7.67 11.75 -12.04
N PRO A 84 6.46 11.90 -12.60
CA PRO A 84 5.22 11.76 -11.84
C PRO A 84 5.08 10.36 -11.25
N PRO A 85 4.68 10.24 -9.98
CA PRO A 85 4.55 8.94 -9.32
C PRO A 85 3.42 8.13 -9.94
N ASP A 86 3.61 6.81 -10.06
CA ASP A 86 2.56 5.92 -10.54
C ASP A 86 1.42 5.81 -9.50
N PRO A 87 0.14 5.83 -9.93
CA PRO A 87 -0.97 5.64 -9.02
C PRO A 87 -0.97 4.20 -8.46
N PRO A 88 -1.11 4.01 -7.14
CA PRO A 88 -1.10 2.69 -6.51
C PRO A 88 -2.31 1.81 -6.89
N GLN A 89 -3.30 2.38 -7.57
CA GLN A 89 -4.52 1.72 -8.07
C GLN A 89 -4.49 1.52 -9.59
N GLY A 90 -3.38 1.85 -10.26
CA GLY A 90 -3.29 1.91 -11.72
C GLY A 90 -3.92 3.18 -12.31
N GLY A 91 -3.81 3.36 -13.62
CA GLY A 91 -4.22 4.58 -14.32
C GLY A 91 -3.13 5.65 -14.35
N SER A 92 -3.51 6.92 -14.49
CA SER A 92 -2.59 8.05 -14.59
C SER A 92 -3.06 9.26 -13.78
N TYR A 93 -2.11 10.15 -13.45
CA TYR A 93 -2.42 11.48 -12.94
C TYR A 93 -2.43 12.50 -14.08
N THR A 94 -3.43 13.36 -14.10
CA THR A 94 -3.62 14.38 -15.15
C THR A 94 -4.01 15.70 -14.53
N ILE A 95 -3.53 16.82 -15.10
CA ILE A 95 -3.97 18.16 -14.69
C ILE A 95 -5.28 18.48 -15.41
N ASN A 96 -6.30 18.86 -14.66
CA ASN A 96 -7.55 19.34 -15.22
C ASN A 96 -7.36 20.78 -15.73
N PRO A 97 -7.60 21.06 -17.03
CA PRO A 97 -7.34 22.37 -17.63
C PRO A 97 -8.29 23.48 -17.16
N ALA A 98 -9.43 23.14 -16.55
CA ALA A 98 -10.39 24.12 -16.03
C ALA A 98 -10.14 24.49 -14.56
N SER A 99 -9.66 23.53 -13.76
CA SER A 99 -9.44 23.73 -12.32
C SER A 99 -7.96 23.88 -11.94
N HIS A 100 -7.03 23.60 -12.87
CA HIS A 100 -5.59 23.48 -12.63
C HIS A 100 -5.24 22.52 -11.47
N ARG A 101 -6.14 21.58 -11.15
CA ARG A 101 -5.92 20.57 -10.11
C ARG A 101 -5.58 19.23 -10.72
N VAL A 102 -4.79 18.48 -9.98
CA VAL A 102 -4.41 17.11 -10.34
C VAL A 102 -5.55 16.16 -10.00
N GLU A 103 -5.94 15.39 -10.99
CA GLU A 103 -6.97 14.36 -10.89
C GLU A 103 -6.39 12.99 -11.24
N HIS A 104 -6.94 11.95 -10.63
CA HIS A 104 -6.61 10.57 -10.97
C HIS A 104 -7.60 10.08 -12.03
N THR A 105 -7.07 9.67 -13.18
CA THR A 105 -7.84 9.01 -14.23
C THR A 105 -7.59 7.50 -14.12
N PRO A 106 -8.61 6.69 -13.78
CA PRO A 106 -8.46 5.24 -13.75
C PRO A 106 -8.06 4.69 -15.12
N GLY A 107 -7.18 3.69 -15.13
CA GLY A 107 -6.84 2.97 -16.35
C GLY A 107 -8.00 2.10 -16.86
N PRO A 108 -7.94 1.64 -18.13
CA PRO A 108 -8.90 0.68 -18.68
C PRO A 108 -8.87 -0.68 -17.97
#